data_AF-A0A953EE98-F1
#
_entry.id   AF-A0A953EE98-F1
#
_cell.length_a   1.000
_cell.length_b   1.000
_cell.length_c   1.000
_cell.angle_alpha   90.00
_cell.angle_beta   90.00
_cell.angle_gamma   90.00
#
_symmetry.space_group_name_H-M   'P 1'
#
loop_
_entity.id
_entity.type
_entity.pdbx_description
1 polymer ?
#
loop_
_entity_poly.entity_id
_entity_poly.type
_entity_poly.pdbx_seq_one_letter_code
_entity_poly.pdbx_strand_id
1 'polypeptide(L)'
;MNLHRALLLLHRWAGLVLGVVFVVLGITGSILSFQREIDAALNPALFHASGPPDPAISFSAVQRIAEAEMGHPAGTIRPPDQVWPVWVVSPPRGLRGAMTAYIDPASGAVLGRRDTSASFIGITRQLHETLLLRPWFGRDAVGWLGLLLLVMALSGIWVWWPRGGQGGLLRLLIRLRRKPTLILHLDLHRLVGIWMALVLAVVAFSGVAIIFPGWFRPLLGISQPVPPALMPRREPPLLDADAAAAAARAHAPGEVITAIQL
;
A
#
# COMPACT_ATOMS: atom_id res chain seq x y z
N MET A 1 -17.85 6.94 -37.25
CA MET A 1 -17.85 7.66 -35.94
C MET A 1 -16.46 8.26 -35.74
N ASN A 2 -16.32 9.54 -35.37
CA ASN A 2 -14.98 10.12 -35.16
C ASN A 2 -14.36 9.64 -33.83
N LEU A 3 -13.03 9.53 -33.77
CA LEU A 3 -12.30 8.98 -32.61
C LEU A 3 -12.65 9.69 -31.30
N HIS A 4 -12.80 11.02 -31.34
CA HIS A 4 -13.16 11.81 -30.17
C HIS A 4 -14.54 11.42 -29.60
N ARG A 5 -15.58 11.28 -30.43
CA ARG A 5 -16.91 10.86 -29.94
C ARG A 5 -16.88 9.43 -29.40
N ALA A 6 -16.11 8.54 -30.03
CA ALA A 6 -15.93 7.18 -29.55
C ALA A 6 -15.31 7.15 -28.15
N LEU A 7 -14.18 7.85 -27.94
CA LEU A 7 -13.51 7.93 -26.64
C LEU A 7 -14.38 8.61 -25.58
N LEU A 8 -15.12 9.65 -25.92
CA LEU A 8 -16.06 10.30 -25.00
C LEU A 8 -17.16 9.33 -24.54
N LEU A 9 -17.74 8.55 -25.45
CA LEU A 9 -18.77 7.56 -25.12
C LEU A 9 -18.20 6.46 -24.23
N LEU A 10 -17.02 5.93 -24.59
CA LEU A 10 -16.34 4.90 -23.81
C LEU A 10 -16.00 5.41 -22.41
N HIS A 11 -15.37 6.59 -22.29
CA HIS A 11 -15.02 7.19 -21.01
C HIS A 11 -16.27 7.43 -20.15
N ARG A 12 -17.35 7.96 -20.72
CA ARG A 12 -18.58 8.20 -19.96
C ARG A 12 -19.17 6.91 -19.39
N TRP A 13 -19.30 5.87 -20.21
CA TRP A 13 -19.95 4.63 -19.78
C TRP A 13 -19.04 3.77 -18.90
N ALA A 14 -17.76 3.66 -19.24
CA ALA A 14 -16.78 2.97 -18.39
C ALA A 14 -16.65 3.67 -17.03
N GLY A 15 -16.59 5.00 -17.01
CA GLY A 15 -16.53 5.78 -15.78
C GLY A 15 -17.78 5.63 -14.92
N LEU A 16 -18.97 5.51 -15.54
CA LEU A 16 -20.21 5.29 -14.80
C LEU A 16 -20.29 3.89 -14.17
N VAL A 17 -19.88 2.86 -14.91
CA VAL A 17 -19.93 1.46 -14.45
C VAL A 17 -18.84 1.19 -13.41
N LEU A 18 -17.62 1.66 -13.65
CA LEU A 18 -16.46 1.33 -12.82
C LEU A 18 -16.16 2.38 -11.75
N GLY A 19 -16.79 3.55 -11.83
CA GLY A 19 -16.56 4.66 -10.92
C GLY A 19 -16.73 4.27 -9.46
N VAL A 20 -17.75 3.47 -9.14
CA VAL A 20 -17.99 2.98 -7.77
C VAL A 20 -16.81 2.14 -7.28
N VAL A 21 -16.29 1.22 -8.11
CA VAL A 21 -15.15 0.39 -7.76
C VAL A 21 -13.90 1.25 -7.55
N PHE A 22 -13.65 2.22 -8.44
CA PHE A 22 -12.52 3.14 -8.29
C PHE A 22 -12.64 4.04 -7.05
N VAL A 23 -13.86 4.46 -6.67
CA VAL A 23 -14.09 5.21 -5.44
C VAL A 23 -13.74 4.35 -4.22
N VAL A 24 -14.18 3.10 -4.16
CA VAL A 24 -13.83 2.18 -3.07
C VAL A 24 -12.32 1.94 -3.01
N LEU A 25 -11.67 1.68 -4.14
CA LEU A 25 -10.21 1.52 -4.20
C LEU A 25 -9.47 2.80 -3.80
N GLY A 26 -9.95 3.97 -4.22
CA GLY A 26 -9.39 5.26 -3.84
C GLY A 26 -9.49 5.52 -2.33
N ILE A 27 -10.68 5.34 -1.75
CA ILE A 27 -10.91 5.52 -0.30
C ILE A 27 -10.04 4.57 0.51
N THR A 28 -10.04 3.28 0.15
CA THR A 28 -9.22 2.28 0.85
C THR A 28 -7.72 2.58 0.72
N GLY A 29 -7.26 3.02 -0.46
CA GLY A 29 -5.88 3.46 -0.67
C GLY A 29 -5.50 4.67 0.19
N SER A 30 -6.38 5.66 0.30
CA SER A 30 -6.20 6.83 1.18
C SER A 30 -6.17 6.46 2.66
N ILE A 31 -6.98 5.49 3.10
CA ILE A 31 -6.89 4.99 4.49
C ILE A 31 -5.53 4.32 4.72
N LEU A 32 -5.06 3.52 3.75
CA LEU A 32 -3.82 2.76 3.89
C LEU A 32 -2.56 3.63 3.88
N SER A 33 -2.60 4.85 3.36
CA SER A 33 -1.47 5.78 3.47
C SER A 33 -1.21 6.26 4.91
N PHE A 34 -2.23 6.18 5.77
CA PHE A 34 -2.16 6.53 7.21
C PHE A 34 -2.41 5.31 8.11
N GLN A 35 -2.13 4.11 7.59
CA GLN A 35 -2.48 2.88 8.29
C GLN A 35 -1.87 2.79 9.69
N ARG A 36 -0.69 3.36 9.92
CA ARG A 36 0.04 3.18 11.17
C ARG A 36 -0.56 4.06 12.27
N GLU A 37 -0.83 5.31 11.90
CA GLU A 37 -1.44 6.34 12.72
C GLU A 37 -2.86 5.93 13.09
N ILE A 38 -3.65 5.47 12.11
CA ILE A 38 -5.01 4.99 12.33
C ILE A 38 -5.00 3.75 13.23
N ASP A 39 -4.11 2.79 12.98
CA ASP A 39 -4.06 1.56 13.77
C ASP A 39 -3.65 1.82 15.23
N ALA A 40 -2.70 2.74 15.45
CA ALA A 40 -2.29 3.18 16.77
C ALA A 40 -3.42 3.92 17.50
N ALA A 41 -4.13 4.81 16.81
CA ALA A 41 -5.26 5.54 17.36
C ALA A 41 -6.44 4.63 17.73
N LEU A 42 -6.69 3.58 16.94
CA LEU A 42 -7.75 2.61 17.20
C LEU A 42 -7.40 1.60 18.30
N ASN A 43 -6.11 1.36 18.57
CA ASN A 43 -5.65 0.33 19.51
C ASN A 43 -4.62 0.89 20.51
N PRO A 44 -4.92 1.97 21.26
CA PRO A 44 -3.93 2.65 22.09
C PRO A 44 -3.24 1.73 23.11
N ALA A 45 -3.95 0.72 23.63
CA ALA A 45 -3.38 -0.25 24.56
C ALA A 45 -2.24 -1.10 23.97
N LEU A 46 -2.25 -1.37 22.65
CA LEU A 46 -1.20 -2.14 21.97
C LEU A 46 0.03 -1.30 21.62
N PHE A 47 -0.11 0.03 21.59
CA PHE A 47 0.93 0.97 21.16
C PHE A 47 1.36 1.93 22.28
N HIS A 48 1.13 1.54 23.54
CA HIS A 48 1.57 2.31 24.70
C HIS A 48 2.87 1.74 25.26
N ALA A 49 3.97 2.49 25.14
CA ALA A 49 5.23 2.14 25.78
C ALA A 49 5.23 2.62 27.24
N SER A 50 5.74 1.80 28.16
CA SER A 50 5.79 2.18 29.58
C SER A 50 6.94 3.14 29.91
N GLY A 51 7.94 3.24 29.03
CA GLY A 51 9.13 4.08 29.21
C GLY A 51 10.04 4.10 27.98
N PRO A 52 11.24 4.71 28.10
CA PRO A 52 12.23 4.69 27.03
C PRO A 52 12.73 3.25 26.76
N PRO A 53 13.14 2.92 25.52
CA PRO A 53 13.65 1.59 25.21
C PRO A 53 14.84 1.18 26.08
N ASP A 54 14.77 0.00 26.68
CA ASP A 54 15.88 -0.59 27.43
C ASP A 54 16.82 -1.32 26.45
N PRO A 55 18.12 -0.97 26.38
CA PRO A 55 19.10 -1.67 25.56
C PRO A 55 19.20 -3.18 25.82
N ALA A 56 18.77 -3.66 26.99
CA ALA A 56 18.72 -5.09 27.30
C ALA A 56 17.64 -5.84 26.49
N ILE A 57 16.62 -5.14 25.99
CA ILE A 57 15.57 -5.70 25.12
C ILE A 57 16.08 -5.69 23.67
N SER A 58 16.93 -6.66 23.35
CA SER A 58 17.53 -6.84 22.02
C SER A 58 16.56 -7.45 21.00
N PHE A 59 16.92 -7.48 19.72
CA PHE A 59 16.10 -8.11 18.68
C PHE A 59 15.91 -9.60 18.95
N SER A 60 16.96 -10.30 19.41
CA SER A 60 16.86 -11.73 19.77
C SER A 60 15.98 -11.95 20.99
N ALA A 61 16.01 -11.06 21.98
CA ALA A 61 15.14 -11.12 23.15
C ALA A 61 13.67 -10.96 22.74
N VAL A 62 13.37 -9.95 21.92
CA VAL A 62 12.03 -9.69 21.37
C VAL A 62 11.54 -10.85 20.51
N GLN A 63 12.42 -11.43 19.69
CA GLN A 63 12.09 -12.63 18.91
C GLN A 63 11.64 -13.77 19.81
N ARG A 64 12.44 -14.12 20.82
CA ARG A 64 12.14 -15.22 21.75
C ARG A 64 10.83 -14.99 22.51
N ILE A 65 10.61 -13.78 23.01
CA ILE A 65 9.37 -13.41 23.73
C ILE A 65 8.16 -13.56 22.80
N ALA A 66 8.26 -13.04 21.57
CA ALA A 66 7.16 -13.09 20.62
C ALA A 66 6.84 -14.50 20.16
N GLU A 67 7.85 -15.33 19.86
CA GLU A 67 7.65 -16.71 19.43
C GLU A 67 7.01 -17.56 20.55
N ALA A 68 7.44 -17.36 21.80
CA ALA A 68 6.85 -18.03 22.96
C ALA A 68 5.36 -17.65 23.15
N GLU A 69 5.02 -16.37 22.95
CA GLU A 69 3.66 -15.86 23.10
C GLU A 69 2.72 -16.25 21.94
N MET A 70 3.22 -16.20 20.70
CA MET A 70 2.41 -16.44 19.51
C MET A 70 2.28 -17.93 19.17
N GLY A 71 3.23 -18.77 19.59
CA GLY A 71 3.29 -20.19 19.26
C GLY A 71 3.69 -20.49 17.81
N HIS A 72 4.28 -19.52 17.11
CA HIS A 72 4.84 -19.68 15.77
C HIS A 72 6.11 -18.82 15.60
N PRO A 73 6.97 -19.13 14.61
CA PRO A 73 8.18 -18.35 14.35
C PRO A 73 7.88 -16.87 14.08
N ALA A 74 8.82 -15.99 14.41
CA ALA A 74 8.78 -14.59 13.98
C ALA A 74 9.14 -14.50 12.49
N GLY A 75 8.45 -13.64 11.74
CA GLY A 75 8.76 -13.39 10.33
C GLY A 75 9.29 -12.00 10.07
N THR A 76 8.80 -11.00 10.79
CA THR A 76 9.34 -9.64 10.70
C THR A 76 9.31 -8.97 12.07
N ILE A 77 10.46 -8.46 12.51
CA ILE A 77 10.61 -7.72 13.76
C ILE A 77 10.79 -6.25 13.40
N ARG A 78 9.87 -5.40 13.85
CA ARG A 78 9.95 -3.95 13.67
C ARG A 78 10.31 -3.28 15.00
N PRO A 79 11.40 -2.50 15.04
CA PRO A 79 11.75 -1.74 16.23
C PRO A 79 10.79 -0.57 16.48
N PRO A 80 10.74 -0.06 17.72
CA PRO A 80 9.98 1.13 18.08
C PRO A 80 10.41 2.35 17.27
N ASP A 81 9.45 3.18 16.88
CA ASP A 81 9.67 4.49 16.29
C ASP A 81 8.65 5.52 16.80
N GLN A 82 8.59 6.70 16.18
CA GLN A 82 7.70 7.78 16.58
C GLN A 82 6.20 7.44 16.45
N VAL A 83 5.82 6.58 15.50
CA VAL A 83 4.41 6.27 15.23
C VAL A 83 3.99 5.02 15.97
N TRP A 84 4.84 3.99 15.97
CA TRP A 84 4.66 2.77 16.75
C TRP A 84 5.76 2.70 17.79
N PRO A 85 5.55 3.22 19.02
CA PRO A 85 6.58 3.27 20.05
C PRO A 85 6.82 1.91 20.72
N VAL A 86 6.49 0.81 20.05
CA VAL A 86 6.57 -0.56 20.56
C VAL A 86 7.21 -1.48 19.55
N TRP A 87 7.76 -2.60 20.01
CA TRP A 87 8.20 -3.66 19.13
C TRP A 87 7.00 -4.35 18.51
N VAL A 88 6.99 -4.51 17.19
CA VAL A 88 5.93 -5.22 16.47
C VAL A 88 6.52 -6.42 15.77
N VAL A 89 6.11 -7.62 16.19
CA VAL A 89 6.57 -8.88 15.61
C VAL A 89 5.45 -9.53 14.81
N SER A 90 5.63 -9.57 13.50
CA SER A 90 4.67 -10.14 12.55
C SER A 90 5.05 -11.57 12.16
N PRO A 91 4.06 -12.42 11.84
CA PRO A 91 4.31 -13.79 11.41
C PRO A 91 4.97 -13.84 10.02
N PRO A 92 5.64 -14.96 9.67
CA PRO A 92 6.11 -15.22 8.32
C PRO A 92 4.97 -15.17 7.31
N ARG A 93 5.28 -14.69 6.09
CA ARG A 93 4.29 -14.59 5.02
C ARG A 93 3.69 -15.95 4.71
N GLY A 94 2.36 -16.02 4.65
CA GLY A 94 1.61 -17.23 4.25
C GLY A 94 1.04 -18.05 5.40
N LEU A 95 1.44 -17.79 6.64
CA LEU A 95 0.79 -18.37 7.82
C LEU A 95 -0.60 -17.75 8.03
N ARG A 96 -1.65 -18.56 7.93
CA ARG A 96 -3.05 -18.14 8.13
C ARG A 96 -3.40 -18.15 9.62
N GLY A 97 -4.18 -17.15 10.07
CA GLY A 97 -4.60 -17.04 11.46
C GLY A 97 -3.45 -16.78 12.45
N ALA A 98 -2.28 -16.39 11.92
CA ALA A 98 -1.10 -16.14 12.73
C ALA A 98 -1.18 -14.76 13.37
N MET A 99 -0.73 -14.68 14.61
CA MET A 99 -0.87 -13.50 15.43
C MET A 99 0.34 -12.59 15.24
N THR A 100 0.14 -11.30 15.46
CA THR A 100 1.19 -10.29 15.58
C THR A 100 1.31 -9.93 17.05
N ALA A 101 2.51 -9.99 17.61
CA ALA A 101 2.78 -9.62 18.99
C ALA A 101 3.28 -8.17 19.09
N TYR A 102 2.87 -7.50 20.17
CA TYR A 102 3.24 -6.13 20.51
C TYR A 102 3.98 -6.17 21.85
N ILE A 103 5.22 -5.71 21.87
CA ILE A 103 6.11 -5.83 23.03
C ILE A 103 6.59 -4.44 23.44
N ASP A 104 6.47 -4.15 24.73
CA ASP A 104 6.93 -2.91 25.35
C ASP A 104 8.46 -2.84 25.32
N PRO A 105 9.04 -1.78 24.73
CA PRO A 105 10.49 -1.68 24.60
C PRO A 105 11.22 -1.40 25.91
N ALA A 106 10.52 -0.92 26.94
CA ALA A 106 11.13 -0.62 28.24
C ALA A 106 11.17 -1.85 29.16
N SER A 107 10.07 -2.60 29.25
CA SER A 107 9.95 -3.74 30.18
C SER A 107 10.12 -5.11 29.53
N GLY A 108 10.02 -5.20 28.20
CA GLY A 108 9.90 -6.48 27.49
C GLY A 108 8.54 -7.16 27.67
N ALA A 109 7.58 -6.52 28.33
CA ALA A 109 6.24 -7.07 28.52
C ALA A 109 5.47 -7.18 27.20
N VAL A 110 4.74 -8.27 27.03
CA VAL A 110 3.79 -8.42 25.92
C VAL A 110 2.56 -7.56 26.23
N LEU A 111 2.36 -6.52 25.42
CA LEU A 111 1.18 -5.63 25.51
C LEU A 111 -0.07 -6.29 24.94
N GLY A 112 0.10 -7.20 23.99
CA GLY A 112 -0.96 -8.02 23.46
C GLY A 112 -0.58 -8.70 22.15
N ARG A 113 -1.52 -9.50 21.65
CA ARG A 113 -1.42 -10.17 20.34
C ARG A 113 -2.73 -10.08 19.60
N ARG A 114 -2.67 -9.94 18.27
CA ARG A 114 -3.86 -9.93 17.42
C ARG A 114 -3.60 -10.50 16.05
N ASP A 115 -4.65 -10.95 15.38
CA ASP A 115 -4.62 -11.23 13.95
C ASP A 115 -4.72 -9.90 13.19
N THR A 116 -3.58 -9.41 12.71
CA THR A 116 -3.52 -8.16 11.93
C THR A 116 -4.32 -8.26 10.63
N SER A 117 -4.50 -9.46 10.06
CA SER A 117 -5.27 -9.64 8.82
C SER A 117 -6.77 -9.45 9.03
N ALA A 118 -7.27 -9.75 10.24
CA ALA A 118 -8.66 -9.55 10.65
C ALA A 118 -8.94 -8.15 11.21
N SER A 119 -7.91 -7.32 11.42
CA SER A 119 -8.07 -5.94 11.90
C SER A 119 -8.75 -5.04 10.85
N PHE A 120 -9.24 -3.87 11.26
CA PHE A 120 -9.78 -2.87 10.34
C PHE A 120 -8.80 -2.54 9.20
N ILE A 121 -7.52 -2.31 9.51
CA ILE A 121 -6.48 -2.04 8.52
C ILE A 121 -6.22 -3.27 7.65
N GLY A 122 -6.22 -4.48 8.24
CA GLY A 122 -6.07 -5.74 7.52
C GLY A 122 -7.17 -5.96 6.48
N ILE A 123 -8.43 -5.79 6.87
CA ILE A 123 -9.59 -5.90 5.98
C ILE A 123 -9.53 -4.82 4.90
N THR A 124 -9.24 -3.57 5.27
CA THR A 124 -9.07 -2.45 4.31
C THR A 124 -8.00 -2.76 3.27
N ARG A 125 -6.87 -3.33 3.70
CA ARG A 125 -5.79 -3.78 2.81
C ARG A 125 -6.24 -4.89 1.87
N GLN A 126 -6.91 -5.91 2.40
CA GLN A 126 -7.41 -7.02 1.57
C GLN A 126 -8.43 -6.54 0.53
N LEU A 127 -9.28 -5.57 0.89
CA LEU A 127 -10.21 -4.93 -0.04
C LEU A 127 -9.47 -4.12 -1.11
N HIS A 128 -8.46 -3.34 -0.75
CA HIS A 128 -7.70 -2.54 -1.70
C HIS A 128 -6.84 -3.39 -2.66
N GLU A 129 -6.13 -4.38 -2.14
CA GLU A 129 -5.13 -5.15 -2.90
C GLU A 129 -5.74 -6.34 -3.64
N THR A 130 -6.86 -6.87 -3.16
CA THR A 130 -7.45 -8.10 -3.71
C THR A 130 -8.97 -8.08 -3.85
N LEU A 131 -9.64 -6.96 -3.53
CA LEU A 131 -11.11 -6.87 -3.47
C LEU A 131 -11.76 -7.90 -2.52
N LEU A 132 -11.03 -8.35 -1.47
CA LEU A 132 -11.42 -9.47 -0.60
C LEU A 132 -11.55 -10.82 -1.33
N LEU A 133 -11.06 -10.92 -2.58
CA LEU A 133 -11.10 -12.13 -3.42
C LEU A 133 -9.74 -12.82 -3.51
N ARG A 134 -8.95 -12.77 -2.43
CA ARG A 134 -7.58 -13.32 -2.39
C ARG A 134 -7.47 -14.80 -2.81
N PRO A 135 -8.42 -15.71 -2.50
CA PRO A 135 -8.33 -17.11 -2.95
C PRO A 135 -8.45 -17.32 -4.46
N TRP A 136 -8.84 -16.29 -5.20
CA TRP A 136 -9.14 -16.34 -6.62
C TRP A 136 -8.13 -15.50 -7.41
N PHE A 137 -8.61 -14.67 -8.33
CA PHE A 137 -7.81 -13.76 -9.16
C PHE A 137 -7.84 -12.31 -8.63
N GLY A 138 -8.15 -12.09 -7.35
CA GLY A 138 -8.42 -10.76 -6.80
C GLY A 138 -7.28 -9.75 -6.99
N ARG A 139 -6.03 -10.19 -6.81
CA ARG A 139 -4.84 -9.34 -7.03
C ARG A 139 -4.72 -8.91 -8.49
N ASP A 140 -4.88 -9.85 -9.42
CA ASP A 140 -4.79 -9.58 -10.85
C ASP A 140 -5.95 -8.69 -11.32
N ALA A 141 -7.15 -8.89 -10.77
CA ALA A 141 -8.31 -8.06 -11.04
C ALA A 141 -8.04 -6.59 -10.69
N VAL A 142 -7.47 -6.32 -9.51
CA VAL A 142 -7.06 -4.96 -9.11
C VAL A 142 -6.00 -4.40 -10.06
N GLY A 143 -5.07 -5.24 -10.53
CA GLY A 143 -4.08 -4.84 -11.55
C GLY A 143 -4.73 -4.40 -12.86
N TRP A 144 -5.68 -5.17 -13.37
CA TRP A 144 -6.44 -4.82 -14.58
C TRP A 144 -7.31 -3.58 -14.39
N LEU A 145 -7.93 -3.42 -13.22
CA LEU A 145 -8.65 -2.20 -12.84
C LEU A 145 -7.70 -0.99 -12.82
N GLY A 146 -6.47 -1.16 -12.33
CA GLY A 146 -5.42 -0.14 -12.40
C GLY A 146 -5.09 0.26 -13.84
N LEU A 147 -4.91 -0.72 -14.73
CA LEU A 147 -4.65 -0.43 -16.16
C LEU A 147 -5.83 0.30 -16.80
N LEU A 148 -7.05 -0.10 -16.48
CA LEU A 148 -8.27 0.53 -16.97
C LEU A 148 -8.41 1.96 -16.45
N LEU A 149 -8.09 2.20 -15.17
CA LEU A 149 -8.03 3.54 -14.59
C LEU A 149 -6.98 4.41 -15.31
N LEU A 150 -5.81 3.86 -15.65
CA LEU A 150 -4.79 4.57 -16.43
C LEU A 150 -5.30 4.97 -17.82
N VAL A 151 -5.92 4.04 -18.56
CA VAL A 151 -6.53 4.34 -19.86
C VAL A 151 -7.66 5.37 -19.74
N MET A 152 -8.45 5.29 -18.66
CA MET A 152 -9.49 6.25 -18.35
C MET A 152 -8.94 7.64 -18.06
N ALA A 153 -7.86 7.76 -17.29
CA ALA A 153 -7.20 9.04 -17.04
C ALA A 153 -6.64 9.65 -18.33
N LEU A 154 -5.94 8.87 -19.15
CA LEU A 154 -5.37 9.33 -20.43
C LEU A 154 -6.46 9.72 -21.44
N SER A 155 -7.53 8.94 -21.54
CA SER A 155 -8.68 9.27 -22.39
C SER A 155 -9.42 10.53 -21.90
N GLY A 156 -9.52 10.71 -20.57
CA GLY A 156 -10.08 11.92 -19.97
C GLY A 156 -9.30 13.18 -20.35
N ILE A 157 -7.97 13.15 -20.24
CA ILE A 157 -7.07 14.23 -20.68
C ILE A 157 -7.26 14.50 -22.18
N TRP A 158 -7.26 13.43 -23.00
CA TRP A 158 -7.41 13.55 -24.45
C TRP A 158 -8.74 14.19 -24.88
N VAL A 159 -9.84 13.80 -24.24
CA VAL A 159 -11.19 14.30 -24.53
C VAL A 159 -11.37 15.72 -23.99
N TRP A 160 -10.79 16.04 -22.83
CA TRP A 160 -10.81 17.38 -22.26
C TRP A 160 -10.00 18.39 -23.09
N TRP A 161 -8.95 17.93 -23.79
CA TRP A 161 -8.03 18.82 -24.52
C TRP A 161 -8.76 19.70 -25.55
N PRO A 162 -8.60 21.04 -25.49
CA PRO A 162 -9.29 21.96 -26.37
C PRO A 162 -8.79 21.82 -27.81
N ARG A 163 -9.72 21.50 -28.74
CA ARG A 163 -9.46 21.42 -30.18
C ARG A 163 -10.24 22.52 -30.89
N GLY A 164 -9.68 23.73 -30.91
CA GLY A 164 -10.29 24.91 -31.55
C GLY A 164 -9.98 26.19 -30.78
N GLY A 165 -9.14 27.04 -31.35
CA GLY A 165 -8.74 28.31 -30.75
C GLY A 165 -9.89 29.32 -30.75
N GLN A 166 -10.40 29.67 -29.57
CA GLN A 166 -11.00 30.99 -29.24
C GLN A 166 -11.38 31.14 -27.76
N GLY A 167 -11.02 30.20 -26.90
CA GLY A 167 -11.10 30.36 -25.45
C GLY A 167 -9.92 29.68 -24.79
N GLY A 168 -8.82 30.42 -24.59
CA GLY A 168 -7.57 29.88 -24.05
C GLY A 168 -7.75 29.04 -22.78
N LEU A 169 -6.79 28.16 -22.51
CA LEU A 169 -6.74 27.19 -21.40
C LEU A 169 -7.38 27.71 -20.10
N LEU A 170 -7.12 28.98 -19.73
CA LEU A 170 -7.65 29.64 -18.53
C LEU A 170 -9.19 29.71 -18.45
N ARG A 171 -9.90 29.94 -19.57
CA ARG A 171 -11.38 30.05 -19.55
C ARG A 171 -12.07 28.70 -19.32
N LEU A 172 -11.37 27.60 -19.56
CA LEU A 172 -11.85 26.23 -19.36
C LEU A 172 -11.48 25.68 -17.96
N LEU A 173 -10.41 26.19 -17.36
CA LEU A 173 -9.89 25.78 -16.05
C LEU A 173 -10.64 26.42 -14.86
N ILE A 174 -11.47 27.44 -15.04
CA ILE A 174 -11.99 28.25 -13.92
C ILE A 174 -13.52 28.50 -13.99
N ARG A 175 -14.20 28.07 -15.07
CA ARG A 175 -15.60 28.46 -15.28
C ARG A 175 -16.60 27.48 -14.67
N LEU A 176 -16.95 27.69 -13.41
CA LEU A 176 -18.05 27.00 -12.75
C LEU A 176 -19.38 27.73 -13.03
N ARG A 177 -20.33 27.08 -13.72
CA ARG A 177 -21.65 27.69 -13.99
C ARG A 177 -22.59 27.45 -12.81
N ARG A 178 -23.14 28.54 -12.24
CA ARG A 178 -24.18 28.51 -11.18
C ARG A 178 -25.59 28.23 -11.77
N LYS A 179 -25.79 27.09 -12.42
CA LYS A 179 -27.10 26.60 -12.94
C LYS A 179 -27.27 25.09 -12.59
N PRO A 180 -28.38 24.37 -12.91
CA PRO A 180 -28.90 23.22 -12.14
C PRO A 180 -27.85 22.15 -11.83
N THR A 181 -28.03 21.45 -10.70
CA THR A 181 -27.08 20.50 -10.08
C THR A 181 -26.34 19.61 -11.07
N LEU A 182 -27.03 19.05 -12.07
CA LEU A 182 -26.41 18.21 -13.11
C LEU A 182 -25.29 18.93 -13.88
N ILE A 183 -25.50 20.19 -14.27
CA ILE A 183 -24.48 21.00 -14.98
C ILE A 183 -23.30 21.29 -14.05
N LEU A 184 -23.57 21.56 -12.77
CA LEU A 184 -22.54 21.76 -11.77
C LEU A 184 -21.69 20.51 -11.55
N HIS A 185 -22.30 19.33 -11.42
CA HIS A 185 -21.57 18.06 -11.26
C HIS A 185 -20.70 17.74 -12.48
N LEU A 186 -21.19 18.01 -13.70
CA LEU A 186 -20.42 17.83 -14.92
C LEU A 186 -19.26 18.83 -15.05
N ASP A 187 -19.48 20.09 -14.69
CA ASP A 187 -18.44 21.11 -14.69
C ASP A 187 -17.39 20.81 -13.59
N LEU A 188 -17.80 20.33 -12.41
CA LEU A 188 -16.90 19.87 -11.34
C LEU A 188 -16.10 18.63 -11.76
N HIS A 189 -16.73 17.62 -12.36
CA HIS A 189 -16.04 16.43 -12.84
C HIS A 189 -14.99 16.77 -13.90
N ARG A 190 -15.27 17.72 -14.81
CA ARG A 190 -14.27 18.20 -15.78
C ARG A 190 -13.11 18.93 -15.12
N LEU A 191 -13.42 19.82 -14.17
CA LEU A 191 -12.42 20.64 -13.49
C LEU A 191 -11.53 19.79 -12.57
N VAL A 192 -12.14 19.07 -11.63
CA VAL A 192 -11.41 18.17 -10.71
C VAL A 192 -10.76 17.05 -11.50
N GLY A 193 -11.45 16.51 -12.50
CA GLY A 193 -10.97 15.41 -13.33
C GLY A 193 -9.68 15.72 -14.06
N ILE A 194 -9.48 16.92 -14.61
CA ILE A 194 -8.22 17.22 -15.32
C ILE A 194 -7.03 17.30 -14.36
N TRP A 195 -7.20 17.93 -13.18
CA TRP A 195 -6.15 18.01 -12.16
C TRP A 195 -5.85 16.63 -11.57
N MET A 196 -6.89 15.85 -11.32
CA MET A 196 -6.75 14.52 -10.73
C MET A 196 -6.35 13.46 -11.73
N ALA A 197 -6.57 13.64 -13.04
CA ALA A 197 -6.18 12.67 -14.05
C ALA A 197 -4.67 12.42 -14.04
N LEU A 198 -3.85 13.46 -13.81
CA LEU A 198 -2.40 13.30 -13.71
C LEU A 198 -2.02 12.45 -12.49
N VAL A 199 -2.58 12.78 -11.32
CA VAL A 199 -2.31 12.05 -10.07
C VAL A 199 -2.80 10.59 -10.19
N LEU A 200 -4.02 10.39 -10.71
CA LEU A 200 -4.59 9.07 -10.94
C LEU A 200 -3.78 8.27 -11.95
N ALA A 201 -3.25 8.90 -13.00
CA ALA A 201 -2.37 8.21 -13.96
C ALA A 201 -1.10 7.70 -13.28
N VAL A 202 -0.44 8.52 -12.45
CA VAL A 202 0.77 8.11 -11.71
C VAL A 202 0.46 7.00 -10.72
N VAL A 203 -0.59 7.14 -9.91
CA VAL A 203 -0.99 6.14 -8.92
C VAL A 203 -1.39 4.83 -9.61
N ALA A 204 -2.22 4.89 -10.65
CA ALA A 204 -2.61 3.72 -11.43
C ALA A 204 -1.40 3.02 -12.06
N PHE A 205 -0.48 3.77 -12.67
CA PHE A 205 0.75 3.22 -13.24
C PHE A 205 1.59 2.50 -12.17
N SER A 206 1.78 3.12 -10.99
CA SER A 206 2.51 2.49 -9.89
C SER A 206 1.83 1.20 -9.42
N GLY A 207 0.51 1.17 -9.29
CA GLY A 207 -0.24 -0.01 -8.89
C GLY A 207 -0.11 -1.16 -9.88
N VAL A 208 -0.22 -0.86 -11.18
CA VAL A 208 0.00 -1.81 -12.27
C VAL A 208 1.43 -2.35 -12.25
N ALA A 209 2.43 -1.50 -12.00
CA ALA A 209 3.82 -1.90 -11.89
C ALA A 209 4.12 -2.82 -10.69
N ILE A 210 3.43 -2.61 -9.57
CA ILE A 210 3.54 -3.45 -8.36
C ILE A 210 2.90 -4.82 -8.58
N ILE A 211 1.78 -4.88 -9.31
CA ILE A 211 1.03 -6.13 -9.52
C ILE A 211 1.62 -6.96 -10.65
N PHE A 212 2.07 -6.33 -11.74
CA PHE A 212 2.68 -6.98 -12.90
C PHE A 212 4.16 -6.61 -13.06
N PRO A 213 5.04 -6.95 -12.09
CA PRO A 213 6.45 -6.56 -12.13
C PRO A 213 7.19 -7.10 -13.36
N GLY A 214 6.72 -8.21 -13.94
CA GLY A 214 7.27 -8.80 -15.15
C GLY A 214 7.28 -7.85 -16.36
N TRP A 215 6.30 -6.96 -16.47
CA TRP A 215 6.19 -6.02 -17.58
C TRP A 215 7.17 -4.84 -17.45
N PHE A 216 7.52 -4.44 -16.22
CA PHE A 216 8.25 -3.20 -15.97
C PHE A 216 9.71 -3.41 -15.56
N ARG A 217 10.03 -4.50 -14.86
CA ARG A 217 11.42 -4.79 -14.44
C ARG A 217 12.43 -4.77 -15.59
N PRO A 218 12.17 -5.38 -16.77
CA PRO A 218 13.11 -5.32 -17.90
C PRO A 218 13.30 -3.90 -18.43
N LEU A 219 12.23 -3.09 -18.45
CA LEU A 219 12.27 -1.69 -18.90
C LEU A 219 13.11 -0.81 -17.97
N LEU A 220 13.19 -1.16 -16.68
CA LEU A 220 13.96 -0.45 -15.66
C LEU A 220 15.39 -0.99 -15.50
N GLY A 221 15.81 -1.94 -16.34
CA GLY A 221 17.11 -2.61 -16.19
C GLY A 221 17.23 -3.44 -14.91
N ILE A 222 16.11 -3.74 -14.24
CA ILE A 222 16.07 -4.60 -13.06
C ILE A 222 16.01 -6.03 -13.57
N SER A 223 17.07 -6.81 -13.32
CA SER A 223 17.06 -8.23 -13.66
C SER A 223 15.86 -8.91 -13.01
N GLN A 224 15.15 -9.74 -13.78
CA GLN A 224 14.17 -10.63 -13.16
C GLN A 224 14.93 -11.48 -12.15
N PRO A 225 14.41 -11.68 -10.92
CA PRO A 225 14.95 -12.71 -10.07
C PRO A 225 14.89 -13.99 -10.89
N VAL A 226 16.07 -14.52 -11.23
CA VAL A 226 16.19 -15.84 -11.82
C VAL A 226 15.37 -16.74 -10.90
N PRO A 227 14.35 -17.49 -11.41
CA PRO A 227 13.68 -18.49 -10.60
C PRO A 227 14.81 -19.24 -9.91
N PRO A 228 14.85 -19.30 -8.57
CA PRO A 228 15.98 -19.92 -7.92
C PRO A 228 16.14 -21.25 -8.63
N ALA A 229 17.33 -21.52 -9.16
CA ALA A 229 17.66 -22.89 -9.50
C ALA A 229 17.25 -23.72 -8.27
N LEU A 230 17.04 -25.03 -8.42
CA LEU A 230 17.07 -25.92 -7.27
C LEU A 230 18.50 -25.91 -6.68
N MET A 231 19.01 -24.74 -6.29
CA MET A 231 20.03 -24.60 -5.31
C MET A 231 19.43 -25.26 -4.07
N PRO A 232 20.10 -26.26 -3.47
CA PRO A 232 19.72 -26.68 -2.14
C PRO A 232 19.56 -25.39 -1.34
N ARG A 233 18.39 -25.21 -0.71
CA ARG A 233 18.12 -24.09 0.17
C ARG A 233 19.34 -24.01 1.08
N ARG A 234 20.28 -23.09 0.81
CA ARG A 234 21.29 -22.76 1.79
C ARG A 234 20.43 -22.23 2.90
N GLU A 235 20.31 -23.00 3.97
CA GLU A 235 19.88 -22.45 5.24
C GLU A 235 20.74 -21.18 5.36
N PRO A 236 20.11 -19.99 5.36
CA PRO A 236 20.89 -18.80 5.69
C PRO A 236 21.63 -19.18 6.97
N PRO A 237 22.93 -18.83 7.12
CA PRO A 237 23.56 -19.01 8.41
C PRO A 237 22.57 -18.47 9.44
N LEU A 238 22.27 -19.27 10.47
CA LEU A 238 21.37 -18.88 11.57
C LEU A 238 22.01 -17.70 12.28
N LEU A 239 21.98 -16.54 11.62
CA LEU A 239 22.34 -15.27 12.18
C LEU A 239 21.17 -14.98 13.09
N ASP A 240 21.47 -15.02 14.38
CA ASP A 240 20.61 -14.48 15.40
C ASP A 240 20.15 -13.06 14.98
N ALA A 241 18.94 -12.66 15.35
CA ALA A 241 18.40 -11.37 14.95
C ALA A 241 19.31 -10.20 15.38
N ASP A 242 20.03 -10.36 16.49
CA ASP A 242 21.05 -9.41 16.94
C ASP A 242 22.28 -9.38 16.01
N ALA A 243 22.72 -10.54 15.51
CA ALA A 243 23.82 -10.62 14.55
C ALA A 243 23.43 -9.99 13.20
N ALA A 244 22.18 -10.18 12.76
CA ALA A 244 21.64 -9.50 11.58
C ALA A 244 21.58 -7.98 11.77
N ALA A 245 21.13 -7.51 12.94
CA ALA A 245 21.12 -6.10 13.29
C ALA A 245 22.53 -5.50 13.32
N ALA A 246 23.50 -6.21 13.91
CA ALA A 246 24.90 -5.77 13.99
C ALA A 246 25.54 -5.67 12.59
N ALA A 247 25.30 -6.67 11.73
CA ALA A 247 25.79 -6.66 10.35
C ALA A 247 25.20 -5.48 9.55
N ALA A 248 23.91 -5.19 9.72
CA ALA A 248 23.26 -4.04 9.08
C ALA A 248 23.89 -2.71 9.51
N ARG A 249 24.13 -2.52 10.83
CA ARG A 249 24.78 -1.30 11.35
C ARG A 249 26.24 -1.17 10.89
N ALA A 250 26.95 -2.28 10.75
CA ALA A 250 28.32 -2.27 10.25
C ALA A 250 28.40 -1.89 8.76
N HIS A 251 27.40 -2.30 7.97
CA HIS A 251 27.33 -1.97 6.55
C HIS A 251 26.92 -0.52 6.28
N ALA A 252 25.97 0.02 7.06
CA ALA A 252 25.44 1.37 6.91
C ALA A 252 25.43 2.12 8.27
N PRO A 253 26.58 2.63 8.72
CA PRO A 253 26.66 3.34 9.99
C PRO A 253 25.87 4.66 9.94
N GLY A 254 25.01 4.88 10.94
CA GLY A 254 24.14 6.07 11.03
C GLY A 254 22.74 5.89 10.45
N GLU A 255 22.47 4.77 9.76
CA GLU A 255 21.11 4.43 9.33
C GLU A 255 20.31 3.76 10.46
N VAL A 256 18.99 3.96 10.42
CA VAL A 256 18.05 3.38 11.38
C VAL A 256 17.50 2.08 10.82
N ILE A 257 17.60 0.99 11.59
CA ILE A 257 16.98 -0.29 11.24
C ILE A 257 15.46 -0.11 11.27
N THR A 258 14.80 -0.35 10.14
CA THR A 258 13.33 -0.22 10.03
C THR A 258 12.61 -1.55 10.23
N ALA A 259 13.26 -2.68 9.94
CA ALA A 259 12.78 -4.02 10.22
C ALA A 259 13.89 -5.06 10.04
N ILE A 260 13.74 -6.22 10.71
CA ILE A 260 14.47 -7.46 10.41
C ILE A 260 13.48 -8.46 9.82
N GLN A 261 13.80 -9.03 8.66
CA GLN A 261 13.03 -10.11 8.05
C GLN A 261 13.77 -11.43 8.28
N LEU A 262 13.04 -12.43 8.76
CA LEU A 262 13.54 -13.77 9.08
C LEU A 262 13.05 -14.79 8.05
#